data_AF-A0A368ZAD2-F1
#
_entry.id   AF-A0A368ZAD2-F1
#
_cell.length_a   1.000
_cell.length_b   1.000
_cell.length_c   1.000
_cell.angle_alpha   90.00
_cell.angle_beta   90.00
_cell.angle_gamma   90.00
#
_symmetry.space_group_name_H-M   'P 1'
#
loop_
_entity.id
_entity.type
_entity.pdbx_description
1 polymer ?
#
loop_
_entity_poly.entity_id
_entity_poly.type
_entity_poly.pdbx_seq_one_letter_code
_entity_poly.pdbx_strand_id
1 'polypeptide(L)'
;MLDWDRISELRGEVGDAEFQVILEMFLDEVESAMMRLSAKDPKRLETSLHFLKGCAWNLGFSAFGGLCDEEERRAADGHAEDVGIDGLLACYSESKKAMMRGLDASLRPLPRAEEA
;
A
#
# COMPACT_ATOMS: atom_id res chain seq x y z
N MET A 1 4.49 9.51 -0.98
CA MET A 1 3.05 9.19 -0.81
C MET A 1 2.49 9.10 -2.21
N LEU A 2 2.09 7.88 -2.59
CA LEU A 2 1.74 7.40 -3.93
C LEU A 2 2.71 7.75 -5.06
N ASP A 3 3.35 6.72 -5.59
CA ASP A 3 4.05 6.72 -6.86
C ASP A 3 3.02 6.44 -7.97
N TRP A 4 2.46 7.52 -8.52
CA TRP A 4 1.44 7.43 -9.57
C TRP A 4 2.00 6.96 -10.92
N ASP A 5 3.29 7.17 -11.15
CA ASP A 5 3.96 6.66 -12.33
C ASP A 5 3.98 5.12 -12.25
N ARG A 6 4.39 4.55 -11.11
CA ARG A 6 4.34 3.10 -10.88
C ARG A 6 2.93 2.51 -10.99
N ILE A 7 1.94 3.20 -10.44
CA ILE A 7 0.53 2.78 -10.54
C ILE A 7 0.07 2.77 -12.01
N SER A 8 0.44 3.78 -12.78
CA SER A 8 0.07 3.92 -14.20
C SER A 8 0.78 2.88 -15.07
N GLU A 9 2.05 2.60 -14.80
CA GLU A 9 2.81 1.51 -15.43
C GLU A 9 2.12 0.16 -15.20
N LEU A 10 1.85 -0.19 -13.93
CA LEU A 10 1.22 -1.46 -13.57
C LEU A 10 -0.16 -1.60 -14.24
N ARG A 11 -0.95 -0.53 -14.28
CA ARG A 11 -2.24 -0.49 -14.98
C ARG A 11 -2.08 -0.67 -16.50
N GLY A 12 -1.05 -0.06 -17.10
CA GLY A 12 -0.75 -0.21 -18.53
C GLY A 12 -0.27 -1.61 -18.91
N GLU A 13 0.43 -2.31 -18.01
CA GLU A 13 0.94 -3.67 -18.22
C GLU A 13 -0.18 -4.73 -18.23
N VAL A 14 -1.15 -4.60 -17.31
CA VAL A 14 -2.19 -5.62 -17.12
C VAL A 14 -3.53 -5.24 -17.76
N GLY A 15 -3.77 -3.95 -18.03
CA GLY A 15 -5.03 -3.42 -18.52
C GLY A 15 -6.01 -3.05 -17.40
N ASP A 16 -6.94 -2.15 -17.70
CA ASP A 16 -7.82 -1.53 -16.70
C ASP A 16 -8.70 -2.51 -15.91
N ALA A 17 -9.28 -3.51 -16.59
CA ALA A 17 -10.19 -4.46 -15.96
C ALA A 17 -9.44 -5.41 -15.01
N GLU A 18 -8.36 -6.02 -15.49
CA GLU A 18 -7.47 -6.86 -14.70
C GLU A 18 -6.82 -6.10 -13.55
N PHE A 19 -6.43 -4.84 -13.76
CA PHE A 19 -5.80 -4.02 -12.72
C PHE A 19 -6.71 -3.90 -11.49
N GLN A 20 -8.01 -3.67 -11.69
CA GLN A 20 -8.94 -3.51 -10.58
C GLN A 20 -9.12 -4.79 -9.76
N VAL A 21 -9.15 -5.95 -10.43
CA VAL A 21 -9.21 -7.27 -9.76
C VAL A 21 -7.92 -7.55 -8.98
N ILE A 22 -6.76 -7.34 -9.62
CA ILE A 22 -5.46 -7.55 -8.98
C ILE A 22 -5.29 -6.63 -7.78
N LEU A 23 -5.73 -5.37 -7.91
CA LEU A 23 -5.66 -4.39 -6.84
C LEU A 23 -6.50 -4.81 -5.63
N GLU A 24 -7.73 -5.29 -5.84
CA GLU A 24 -8.59 -5.75 -4.76
C GLU A 24 -7.97 -6.93 -4.00
N MET A 25 -7.49 -7.94 -4.72
CA MET A 25 -6.82 -9.11 -4.14
C MET A 25 -5.59 -8.70 -3.32
N PHE A 26 -4.81 -7.76 -3.84
CA PHE A 26 -3.61 -7.29 -3.16
C PHE A 26 -3.93 -6.50 -1.89
N LEU A 27 -4.95 -5.64 -1.94
CA LEU A 27 -5.38 -4.88 -0.75
C LEU A 27 -5.89 -5.82 0.35
N ASP A 28 -6.62 -6.88 0.00
CA ASP A 28 -7.06 -7.91 0.94
C ASP A 28 -5.87 -8.65 1.58
N GLU A 29 -4.85 -8.98 0.79
CA GLU A 29 -3.65 -9.64 1.28
C GLU A 29 -2.85 -8.74 2.25
N VAL A 30 -2.71 -7.46 1.92
CA VAL A 30 -2.08 -6.46 2.79
C VAL A 30 -2.85 -6.30 4.10
N GLU A 31 -4.17 -6.17 4.05
CA GLU A 31 -5.02 -6.06 5.25
C GLU A 31 -4.94 -7.32 6.11
N SER A 32 -4.97 -8.49 5.48
CA SER A 32 -4.76 -9.78 6.13
C SER A 32 -3.41 -9.90 6.82
N ALA A 33 -2.34 -9.35 6.24
CA ALA A 33 -1.00 -9.32 6.84
C ALA A 33 -0.95 -8.33 8.03
N MET A 34 -1.52 -7.14 7.87
CA MET A 34 -1.60 -6.13 8.94
C MET A 34 -2.33 -6.65 10.19
N MET A 35 -3.42 -7.41 10.01
CA MET A 35 -4.16 -8.02 11.13
C MET A 35 -3.33 -9.03 11.95
N ARG A 36 -2.20 -9.51 11.41
CA ARG A 36 -1.33 -10.50 12.06
C ARG A 36 -0.11 -9.87 12.73
N LEU A 37 0.08 -8.56 12.60
CA LEU A 37 1.21 -7.86 13.21
C LEU A 37 1.14 -7.97 14.73
N SER A 38 2.23 -8.43 15.34
CA SER A 38 2.33 -8.58 16.78
C SER A 38 3.78 -8.59 17.24
N ALA A 39 4.10 -7.79 18.26
CA ALA A 39 5.41 -7.78 18.91
C ALA A 39 5.74 -9.10 19.64
N LYS A 40 4.76 -9.98 19.88
CA LYS A 40 4.95 -11.24 20.61
C LYS A 40 5.84 -12.25 19.88
N ASP A 41 5.99 -12.10 18.56
CA ASP A 41 6.85 -12.94 17.73
C ASP A 41 7.68 -12.05 16.80
N PRO A 42 8.85 -11.58 17.27
CA PRO A 42 9.70 -10.65 16.53
C PRO A 42 10.08 -11.12 15.12
N LYS A 43 10.34 -12.43 14.95
CA LYS A 43 10.70 -13.00 13.64
C LYS A 43 9.53 -12.94 12.67
N ARG A 44 8.33 -13.26 13.16
CA ARG A 44 7.11 -13.18 12.36
C ARG A 44 6.74 -11.73 12.06
N LEU A 45 6.98 -10.82 13.00
CA LEU A 45 6.79 -9.38 12.80
C LEU A 45 7.70 -8.87 11.69
N GLU A 46 9.00 -9.13 11.76
CA GLU A 46 9.98 -8.79 10.72
C GLU A 46 9.56 -9.34 9.35
N THR A 47 9.18 -10.62 9.28
CA THR A 47 8.71 -11.24 8.02
C THR A 47 7.46 -10.56 7.48
N SER A 48 6.52 -10.21 8.34
CA SER A 48 5.28 -9.51 7.95
C SER A 48 5.58 -8.10 7.44
N LEU A 49 6.50 -7.37 8.09
CA LEU A 49 6.91 -6.03 7.67
C LEU A 49 7.67 -6.07 6.35
N HIS A 50 8.55 -7.04 6.14
CA HIS A 50 9.24 -7.27 4.87
C HIS A 50 8.26 -7.52 3.72
N PHE A 51 7.25 -8.36 3.96
CA PHE A 51 6.19 -8.62 3.01
C PHE A 51 5.40 -7.33 2.69
N LEU A 52 4.94 -6.61 3.72
CA LEU A 52 4.20 -5.36 3.56
C LEU A 52 5.00 -4.28 2.81
N LYS A 53 6.30 -4.19 3.06
CA LYS A 53 7.23 -3.31 2.34
C LYS A 53 7.26 -3.62 0.86
N GLY A 54 7.49 -4.89 0.50
CA GLY A 54 7.49 -5.32 -0.90
C GLY A 54 6.16 -5.04 -1.58
N CYS A 55 5.06 -5.32 -0.87
CA CYS A 55 3.73 -5.04 -1.35
C CYS A 55 3.52 -3.53 -1.61
N ALA A 56 3.88 -2.71 -0.64
CA ALA A 56 3.72 -1.27 -0.72
C ALA A 56 4.46 -0.69 -1.94
N TRP A 57 5.73 -1.04 -2.15
CA TRP A 57 6.47 -0.51 -3.29
C TRP A 57 5.97 -1.03 -4.64
N ASN A 58 5.51 -2.30 -4.71
CA ASN A 58 4.98 -2.83 -5.95
C ASN A 58 3.70 -2.09 -6.42
N LEU A 59 2.82 -1.72 -5.48
CA LEU A 59 1.63 -0.90 -5.76
C LEU A 59 1.90 0.61 -5.84
N GLY A 60 3.11 1.07 -5.53
CA GLY A 60 3.44 2.49 -5.48
C GLY A 60 3.06 3.20 -4.17
N PHE A 61 2.76 2.49 -3.08
CA PHE A 61 2.55 3.08 -1.74
C PHE A 61 3.88 3.50 -1.10
N SER A 62 4.66 4.38 -1.73
CA SER A 62 6.04 4.69 -1.33
C SER A 62 6.19 5.17 0.12
N ALA A 63 5.20 5.89 0.67
CA ALA A 63 5.23 6.30 2.08
C ALA A 63 5.02 5.11 3.03
N PHE A 64 4.03 4.26 2.75
CA PHE A 64 3.77 3.06 3.54
C PHE A 64 4.93 2.07 3.45
N GLY A 65 5.54 1.91 2.28
CA GLY A 65 6.71 1.06 2.09
C GLY A 65 7.93 1.56 2.85
N GLY A 66 8.16 2.88 2.88
CA GLY A 66 9.21 3.49 3.70
C GLY A 66 8.99 3.26 5.19
N LEU A 67 7.75 3.37 5.67
CA LEU A 67 7.43 3.08 7.07
C LEU A 67 7.61 1.58 7.39
N CYS A 68 7.19 0.67 6.51
CA CYS A 68 7.43 -0.76 6.68
C CYS A 68 8.93 -1.09 6.76
N ASP A 69 9.76 -0.45 5.93
CA ASP A 69 11.22 -0.62 5.92
C ASP A 69 11.87 -0.12 7.24
N GLU A 70 11.39 1.01 7.78
CA GLU A 70 11.86 1.52 9.08
C GLU A 70 11.48 0.59 10.23
N GLU A 71 10.22 0.14 10.28
CA GLU A 71 9.73 -0.75 11.32
C GLU A 71 10.34 -2.16 11.20
N GLU A 72 10.61 -2.65 9.98
CA GLU A 72 11.31 -3.92 9.74
C GLU A 72 12.71 -3.89 10.34
N ARG A 73 13.48 -2.81 10.10
CA ARG A 73 14.81 -2.62 10.70
C ARG A 73 14.72 -2.57 12.22
N ARG A 74 13.75 -1.84 12.77
CA ARG A 74 13.51 -1.76 14.21
C ARG A 74 13.24 -3.14 14.82
N ALA A 75 12.40 -3.95 14.18
CA ALA A 75 12.15 -5.32 14.62
C ALA A 75 13.43 -6.19 14.55
N ALA A 76 14.20 -6.09 13.46
CA ALA A 76 15.45 -6.82 13.26
C ALA A 76 16.55 -6.44 14.28
N ASP A 77 16.58 -5.17 14.71
CA ASP A 77 17.49 -4.67 15.74
C ASP A 77 17.10 -5.11 17.17
N GLY A 78 16.03 -5.90 17.32
CA GLY A 78 15.56 -6.42 18.61
C GLY A 78 14.56 -5.51 19.33
N HIS A 79 14.09 -4.46 18.67
CA HIS A 79 13.14 -3.47 19.20
C HIS A 79 11.70 -3.73 18.73
N ALA A 80 11.29 -5.00 18.63
CA ALA A 80 9.98 -5.41 18.11
C ALA A 80 8.79 -4.81 18.89
N GLU A 81 8.99 -4.50 20.17
CA GLU A 81 7.97 -3.90 21.05
C GLU A 81 7.87 -2.37 20.91
N ASP A 82 8.86 -1.74 20.27
CA ASP A 82 8.84 -0.33 19.89
C ASP A 82 8.28 -0.12 18.47
N VAL A 83 7.81 -1.19 17.80
CA VAL A 83 7.26 -1.11 16.45
C VAL A 83 5.91 -0.42 16.43
N GLY A 84 5.80 0.62 15.62
CA GLY A 84 4.63 1.50 15.52
C GLY A 84 3.47 0.91 14.71
N ILE A 85 2.82 -0.17 15.19
CA ILE A 85 1.72 -0.83 14.47
C ILE A 85 0.57 0.14 14.14
N ASP A 86 0.16 0.99 15.08
CA ASP A 86 -0.90 1.97 14.82
C ASP A 86 -0.51 2.99 13.73
N GLY A 87 0.77 3.34 13.66
CA GLY A 87 1.32 4.21 12.62
C GLY A 87 1.26 3.56 11.24
N LEU A 88 1.60 2.27 11.15
CA LEU A 88 1.46 1.48 9.93
C LEU A 88 0.02 1.44 9.43
N LEU A 89 -0.94 1.15 10.33
CA LEU A 89 -2.36 1.11 10.02
C LEU A 89 -2.88 2.46 9.51
N ALA A 90 -2.50 3.56 10.17
CA ALA A 90 -2.89 4.91 9.76
C ALA A 90 -2.30 5.27 8.40
N CYS A 91 -1.01 5.00 8.17
CA CYS A 91 -0.33 5.30 6.91
C CYS A 91 -0.91 4.51 5.73
N TYR A 92 -1.22 3.22 5.93
CA TYR A 92 -1.90 2.40 4.94
C TYR A 92 -3.30 2.95 4.63
N SER A 93 -4.09 3.28 5.65
CA SER A 93 -5.45 3.81 5.48
C SER A 93 -5.45 5.09 4.62
N GLU A 94 -4.53 6.01 4.90
CA GLU A 94 -4.40 7.25 4.11
C GLU A 94 -3.90 6.98 2.69
N SER A 95 -2.95 6.06 2.50
CA SER A 95 -2.46 5.66 1.17
C SER A 95 -3.59 5.03 0.33
N LYS A 96 -4.38 4.12 0.91
CA LYS A 96 -5.54 3.50 0.26
C LYS A 96 -6.59 4.53 -0.11
N LYS A 97 -6.96 5.43 0.81
CA LYS A 97 -7.91 6.52 0.51
C LYS A 97 -7.42 7.42 -0.61
N ALA A 98 -6.14 7.79 -0.61
CA ALA A 98 -5.56 8.62 -1.67
C ALA A 98 -5.60 7.92 -3.03
N MET A 99 -5.30 6.62 -3.07
CA MET A 99 -5.34 5.84 -4.30
C MET A 99 -6.77 5.72 -4.84
N MET A 100 -7.74 5.37 -3.99
CA MET A 100 -9.15 5.28 -4.39
C MET A 100 -9.68 6.60 -4.93
N ARG A 101 -9.32 7.74 -4.31
CA ARG A 101 -9.67 9.07 -4.82
C ARG A 101 -9.07 9.37 -6.19
N GLY A 102 -7.79 9.04 -6.41
CA GLY A 102 -7.13 9.31 -7.69
C GLY A 102 -7.60 8.39 -8.82
N LEU A 103 -7.97 7.14 -8.50
CA LEU A 103 -8.59 6.23 -9.46
C LEU A 103 -9.99 6.70 -9.85
N ASP A 104 -10.83 7.15 -8.90
CA ASP A 104 -12.16 7.74 -9.21
C ASP A 104 -12.02 8.98 -10.11
N ALA A 105 -11.05 9.85 -9.81
CA ALA A 105 -10.80 11.05 -10.62
C ALA A 105 -10.36 10.70 -12.06
N SER A 106 -9.59 9.63 -12.24
CA SER A 106 -9.11 9.16 -13.55
C SER A 106 -10.20 8.48 -14.39
N LEU A 107 -11.29 8.04 -13.76
CA LEU A 107 -12.43 7.38 -14.42
C LEU A 107 -13.54 8.37 -14.82
N ARG A 108 -13.48 9.63 -14.37
CA ARG A 108 -14.47 10.64 -14.78
C ARG A 108 -14.22 11.05 -16.23
N PRO A 109 -15.22 10.94 -17.13
CA PRO A 109 -15.12 11.56 -18.44
C PRO A 109 -14.98 13.08 -18.24
N LEU A 110 -14.00 13.70 -18.92
CA LEU A 110 -13.91 15.15 -19.02
C LEU A 110 -15.29 15.68 -19.45
N PRO A 111 -15.82 16.77 -18.83
CA PRO A 111 -17.01 17.40 -19.38
C PRO A 111 -16.71 17.71 -20.84
N ARG A 112 -17.51 17.15 -21.75
CA ARG A 112 -17.49 17.60 -23.15
C ARG A 112 -17.69 19.11 -23.05
N ALA A 113 -16.72 19.87 -23.52
CA ALA A 113 -16.92 21.28 -23.77
C ALA A 113 -18.09 21.36 -24.75
N GLU A 114 -19.31 21.54 -24.24
CA GLU A 114 -20.44 21.90 -25.07
C GLU A 114 -20.10 23.25 -25.68
N GLU A 115 -20.07 23.23 -27.00
CA GLU A 115 -19.91 24.38 -27.88
C GLU A 115 -20.87 25.49 -27.45
N ALA A 116 -20.32 26.66 -27.14
CA ALA A 116 -21.04 27.92 -26.99
C ALA A 116 -20.40 28.97 -27.89
#